data_AF-A0A3B9FMA4-F1
#
_entry.id   AF-A0A3B9FMA4-F1
#
_cell.length_a   1.000
_cell.length_b   1.000
_cell.length_c   1.000
_cell.angle_alpha   90.00
_cell.angle_beta   90.00
_cell.angle_gamma   90.00
#
_symmetry.space_group_name_H-M   'P 1'
#
loop_
_entity.id
_entity.type
_entity.pdbx_description
1 polymer ?
#
loop_
_entity_poly.entity_id
_entity_poly.type
_entity_poly.pdbx_seq_one_letter_code
_entity_poly.pdbx_strand_id
1 'polypeptide(L)'
;LYNPFDSSETYLNVGYYNAGTPLPEGCSCADCSGRIDGEAEEFFQYNEMGVAGQWESRTLSQARWACVNNQFFINIVRPQKDLPSARISWRINKKSDSTPENEVKGVEGTLSFPLGRLEQGETRSFSFQVYAGPKDYVGLSELRHDQKKVMQFGVFWWISEPLSWLLNKLHSFLGNYGMAIIALTILLKLLLWPLTAKATRSQKKMQALQGPMAKLKEEFKDKPDKLNQEMMKFYKEKGVNPFAGCWPILIQIPIFLGMFWMLRSAAELYGQGF
;
A
#
# COMPACT_ATOMS: atom_id res chain seq x y z
N LEU A 1 1.53 3.47 7.90
CA LEU A 1 2.04 3.70 6.52
C LEU A 1 3.12 2.67 6.27
N TYR A 2 2.87 1.69 5.41
CA TYR A 2 3.73 0.52 5.20
C TYR A 2 5.18 0.95 4.86
N ASN A 3 6.16 0.43 5.61
CA ASN A 3 7.59 0.73 5.42
C ASN A 3 8.16 -0.11 4.26
N PRO A 4 8.51 0.48 3.10
CA PRO A 4 8.96 -0.28 1.94
C PRO A 4 10.40 -0.82 2.06
N PHE A 5 11.14 -0.43 3.11
CA PHE A 5 12.55 -0.77 3.31
C PHE A 5 12.80 -1.81 4.40
N ASP A 6 11.75 -2.43 4.94
CA ASP A 6 11.88 -3.37 6.05
C ASP A 6 11.98 -4.84 5.57
N SER A 7 12.55 -5.70 6.43
CA SER A 7 12.96 -7.09 6.16
C SER A 7 11.83 -8.01 5.67
N SER A 8 12.17 -9.18 5.12
CA SER A 8 11.19 -10.20 4.69
C SER A 8 10.19 -10.64 5.78
N GLU A 9 10.52 -10.42 7.06
CA GLU A 9 9.63 -10.68 8.20
C GLU A 9 8.44 -9.68 8.26
N THR A 10 8.59 -8.46 7.75
CA THR A 10 7.51 -7.43 7.77
C THR A 10 6.39 -7.65 6.76
N TYR A 11 6.50 -8.66 5.90
CA TYR A 11 5.43 -8.98 4.98
C TYR A 11 4.33 -9.82 5.63
N LEU A 12 4.60 -10.47 6.76
CA LEU A 12 3.61 -11.19 7.53
C LEU A 12 2.72 -10.20 8.28
N ASN A 13 1.44 -10.17 7.90
CA ASN A 13 0.47 -9.24 8.47
C ASN A 13 -0.82 -9.96 8.87
N VAL A 14 -1.46 -9.45 9.92
CA VAL A 14 -2.85 -9.74 10.25
C VAL A 14 -3.64 -8.46 10.01
N GLY A 15 -4.76 -8.54 9.30
CA GLY A 15 -5.57 -7.36 9.03
C GLY A 15 -7.06 -7.63 9.04
N TYR A 16 -7.84 -6.56 9.14
CA TYR A 16 -9.30 -6.64 9.18
C TYR A 16 -9.96 -5.47 8.46
N TYR A 17 -11.25 -5.64 8.15
CA TYR A 17 -12.12 -4.56 7.71
C TYR A 17 -13.37 -4.48 8.58
N ASN A 18 -13.60 -3.29 9.13
CA ASN A 18 -14.75 -2.94 9.94
C ASN A 18 -15.70 -2.05 9.12
N ALA A 19 -16.93 -2.51 8.87
CA ALA A 19 -17.95 -1.70 8.21
C ALA A 19 -18.88 -0.98 9.20
N GLY A 20 -18.74 -1.26 10.49
CA GLY A 20 -19.55 -0.64 11.52
C GLY A 20 -19.04 0.74 11.88
N THR A 21 -19.76 1.44 12.76
CA THR A 21 -19.29 2.71 13.28
C THR A 21 -17.99 2.53 14.06
N PRO A 22 -17.04 3.47 13.96
CA PRO A 22 -15.90 3.56 14.86
C PRO A 22 -16.38 3.49 16.30
N LEU A 23 -15.81 2.58 17.10
CA LEU A 23 -16.08 2.56 18.53
C LEU A 23 -15.18 3.60 19.21
N PRO A 24 -15.68 4.35 20.20
CA PRO A 24 -14.90 5.42 20.83
C PRO A 24 -13.66 4.88 21.56
N GLU A 25 -12.53 5.59 21.41
CA GLU A 25 -11.28 5.28 22.11
C GLU A 25 -11.39 5.57 23.62
N GLY A 26 -11.16 4.54 24.46
CA GLY A 26 -11.15 4.61 25.93
C GLY A 26 -12.05 3.52 26.55
N CYS A 27 -11.65 2.73 27.54
CA CYS A 27 -10.66 2.92 28.59
C CYS A 27 -9.81 1.66 28.82
N SER A 28 -8.61 1.90 29.36
CA SER A 28 -7.86 0.95 30.19
C SER A 28 -8.67 0.62 31.47
N CYS A 29 -9.65 -0.28 31.38
CA CYS A 29 -10.26 -0.92 32.54
C CYS A 29 -9.99 -2.42 32.47
N ALA A 30 -9.70 -3.01 33.63
CA ALA A 30 -9.13 -4.36 33.81
C ALA A 30 -9.98 -5.52 33.21
N ASP A 31 -11.21 -5.25 32.77
CA ASP A 31 -12.12 -6.20 32.12
C ASP A 31 -12.27 -6.02 30.60
N CYS A 32 -11.66 -4.99 30.01
CA CYS A 32 -11.73 -4.73 28.56
C CYS A 32 -10.47 -5.27 27.87
N SER A 33 -10.51 -6.55 27.48
CA SER A 33 -9.46 -7.16 26.67
C SER A 33 -9.54 -6.63 25.22
N GLY A 34 -8.60 -5.78 24.85
CA GLY A 34 -8.36 -5.35 23.48
C GLY A 34 -8.61 -3.86 23.29
N ARG A 35 -7.59 -3.15 22.79
CA ARG A 35 -7.75 -1.75 22.34
C ARG A 35 -8.95 -1.69 21.39
N ILE A 36 -9.77 -0.68 21.55
CA ILE A 36 -10.95 -0.43 20.73
C ILE A 36 -10.47 0.54 19.67
N ASP A 37 -10.49 0.16 18.39
CA ASP A 37 -10.01 1.03 17.33
C ASP A 37 -11.12 1.43 16.36
N GLY A 38 -11.06 2.69 15.95
CA GLY A 38 -12.04 3.40 15.15
C GLY A 38 -11.75 3.43 13.65
N GLU A 39 -10.70 2.73 13.21
CA GLU A 39 -10.34 2.69 11.79
C GLU A 39 -11.17 1.66 11.00
N ALA A 40 -11.56 2.02 9.78
CA ALA A 40 -12.34 1.15 8.90
C ALA A 40 -11.52 -0.07 8.42
N GLU A 41 -10.20 0.06 8.34
CA GLU A 41 -9.29 -0.99 7.94
C GLU A 41 -7.94 -0.82 8.63
N GLU A 42 -7.36 -1.92 9.11
CA GLU A 42 -6.07 -1.90 9.78
C GLU A 42 -5.30 -3.19 9.46
N PHE A 43 -3.99 -3.07 9.34
CA PHE A 43 -3.08 -4.17 9.08
C PHE A 43 -1.91 -4.07 10.05
N PHE A 44 -1.83 -5.03 10.97
CA PHE A 44 -0.74 -5.16 11.92
C PHE A 44 0.40 -5.90 11.25
N GLN A 45 1.57 -5.26 11.22
CA GLN A 45 2.79 -5.87 10.71
C GLN A 45 3.50 -6.66 11.80
N TYR A 46 4.31 -7.66 11.43
CA TYR A 46 5.06 -8.47 12.40
C TYR A 46 5.83 -7.65 13.45
N ASN A 47 6.45 -6.53 13.05
CA ASN A 47 7.20 -5.62 13.94
C ASN A 47 6.29 -4.77 14.87
N GLU A 48 4.99 -4.72 14.61
CA GLU A 48 3.98 -4.00 15.38
C GLU A 48 3.16 -4.94 16.30
N MET A 49 3.22 -6.26 16.09
CA MET A 49 2.41 -7.27 16.81
C MET A 49 2.86 -7.55 18.26
N GLY A 50 3.70 -6.70 18.84
CA GLY A 50 4.12 -6.80 20.24
C GLY A 50 5.06 -7.98 20.53
N VAL A 51 4.95 -8.54 21.74
CA VAL A 51 5.85 -9.60 22.22
C VAL A 51 5.38 -10.98 21.75
N ALA A 52 6.31 -11.78 21.25
CA ALA A 52 5.99 -13.13 20.77
C ALA A 52 5.32 -14.02 21.83
N GLY A 53 4.31 -14.77 21.39
CA GLY A 53 3.49 -15.63 22.25
C GLY A 53 2.35 -14.93 23.00
N GLN A 54 2.30 -13.59 23.03
CA GLN A 54 1.19 -12.85 23.63
C GLN A 54 0.08 -12.60 22.59
N TRP A 55 -1.16 -12.73 23.06
CA TRP A 55 -2.33 -12.39 22.25
C TRP A 55 -2.67 -10.92 22.43
N GLU A 56 -2.69 -10.20 21.33
CA GLU A 56 -3.32 -8.89 21.25
C GLU A 56 -4.67 -9.01 20.56
N SER A 57 -5.60 -8.12 20.88
CA SER A 57 -6.92 -8.14 20.26
C SER A 57 -7.50 -6.75 20.02
N ARG A 58 -8.43 -6.69 19.07
CA ARG A 58 -9.32 -5.56 18.76
C ARG A 58 -10.75 -6.05 18.69
N THR A 59 -11.67 -5.26 19.23
CA THR A 59 -13.11 -5.52 19.10
C THR A 59 -13.68 -4.63 18.01
N LEU A 60 -14.36 -5.25 17.05
CA LEU A 60 -15.00 -4.60 15.91
C LEU A 60 -16.51 -4.55 16.13
N SER A 61 -17.12 -3.43 15.75
CA SER A 61 -18.57 -3.28 15.76
C SER A 61 -19.23 -4.18 14.72
N GLN A 62 -18.67 -4.23 13.51
CA GLN A 62 -19.13 -5.12 12.43
C GLN A 62 -17.94 -5.58 11.57
N ALA A 63 -17.37 -6.74 11.92
CA ALA A 63 -16.31 -7.35 11.14
C ALA A 63 -16.83 -7.85 9.79
N ARG A 64 -16.37 -7.22 8.70
CA ARG A 64 -16.66 -7.66 7.33
C ARG A 64 -15.75 -8.78 6.90
N TRP A 65 -14.46 -8.70 7.24
CA TRP A 65 -13.50 -9.76 6.99
C TRP A 65 -12.28 -9.60 7.88
N ALA A 66 -11.59 -10.70 8.10
CA ALA A 66 -10.30 -10.77 8.76
C ALA A 66 -9.35 -11.57 7.88
N CYS A 67 -8.04 -11.30 7.96
CA CYS A 67 -7.08 -12.00 7.14
C CYS A 67 -5.72 -12.15 7.80
N VAL A 68 -4.99 -13.16 7.32
CA VAL A 68 -3.56 -13.30 7.52
C VAL A 68 -2.94 -13.33 6.13
N ASN A 69 -1.94 -12.48 5.88
CA ASN A 69 -1.30 -12.39 4.58
C ASN A 69 0.21 -12.28 4.68
N ASN A 70 0.87 -12.62 3.58
CA ASN A 70 2.28 -12.33 3.34
C ASN A 70 2.41 -11.42 2.10
N GLN A 71 3.61 -11.38 1.51
CA GLN A 71 3.87 -10.60 0.30
C GLN A 71 2.97 -10.99 -0.89
N PHE A 72 2.77 -12.28 -1.12
CA PHE A 72 2.16 -12.82 -2.33
C PHE A 72 0.85 -13.59 -2.08
N PHE A 73 0.58 -14.02 -0.87
CA PHE A 73 -0.56 -14.88 -0.53
C PHE A 73 -1.37 -14.28 0.60
N ILE A 74 -2.66 -14.62 0.61
CA ILE A 74 -3.58 -14.24 1.66
C ILE A 74 -4.57 -15.35 1.98
N ASN A 75 -4.88 -15.46 3.27
CA ASN A 75 -6.03 -16.17 3.80
C ASN A 75 -7.03 -15.16 4.35
N ILE A 76 -8.21 -15.04 3.74
CA ILE A 76 -9.32 -14.19 4.19
C ILE A 76 -10.41 -15.09 4.75
N VAL A 77 -10.95 -14.71 5.90
CA VAL A 77 -12.18 -15.27 6.45
C VAL A 77 -13.22 -14.15 6.50
N ARG A 78 -14.36 -14.39 5.85
CA ARG A 78 -15.48 -13.46 5.78
C ARG A 78 -16.76 -14.14 6.27
N PRO A 79 -17.44 -13.60 7.28
CA PRO A 79 -18.79 -14.05 7.60
C PRO A 79 -19.79 -13.60 6.52
N GLN A 80 -20.71 -14.48 6.12
CA GLN A 80 -21.76 -14.13 5.14
C GLN A 80 -22.87 -13.25 5.73
N LYS A 81 -23.05 -13.33 7.05
CA LYS A 81 -23.96 -12.48 7.84
C LYS A 81 -23.12 -11.64 8.80
N ASP A 82 -23.58 -10.45 9.11
CA ASP A 82 -22.87 -9.56 10.02
C ASP A 82 -22.71 -10.20 11.40
N LEU A 83 -21.48 -10.15 11.92
CA LEU A 83 -21.15 -10.63 13.25
C LEU A 83 -21.04 -9.43 14.21
N PRO A 84 -22.03 -9.22 15.09
CA PRO A 84 -21.94 -8.14 16.08
C PRO A 84 -20.84 -8.47 17.09
N SER A 85 -20.07 -7.45 17.48
CA SER A 85 -19.03 -7.56 18.51
C SER A 85 -17.97 -8.64 18.20
N ALA A 86 -17.64 -8.79 16.92
CA ALA A 86 -16.55 -9.64 16.50
C ALA A 86 -15.21 -9.13 17.05
N ARG A 87 -14.39 -10.03 17.57
CA ARG A 87 -13.04 -9.74 18.09
C ARG A 87 -12.01 -10.35 17.15
N ILE A 88 -11.07 -9.52 16.70
CA ILE A 88 -9.88 -9.97 15.99
C ILE A 88 -8.76 -10.07 17.00
N SER A 89 -8.11 -11.23 17.07
CA SER A 89 -6.92 -11.43 17.90
C SER A 89 -5.76 -11.89 17.04
N TRP A 90 -4.54 -11.54 17.42
CA TRP A 90 -3.34 -12.02 16.74
C TRP A 90 -2.23 -12.34 17.72
N ARG A 91 -1.30 -13.18 17.27
CA ARG A 91 -0.05 -13.47 17.97
C ARG A 91 1.07 -13.82 17.01
N ILE A 92 2.29 -13.58 17.45
CA ILE A 92 3.49 -14.14 16.83
C ILE A 92 3.74 -15.52 17.44
N ASN A 93 3.76 -16.55 16.58
CA ASN A 93 4.17 -17.90 16.93
C ASN A 93 5.67 -18.06 16.68
N LYS A 94 6.40 -18.49 17.71
CA LYS A 94 7.78 -18.93 17.59
C LYS A 94 7.80 -20.45 17.62
N LYS A 95 8.19 -21.09 16.52
CA LYS A 95 8.44 -22.54 16.53
C LYS A 95 9.83 -22.78 17.13
N SER A 96 9.87 -23.23 18.37
CA SER A 96 11.10 -23.67 19.03
C SER A 96 11.44 -25.09 18.57
N ASP A 97 11.98 -25.24 17.36
CA ASP A 97 12.80 -26.41 17.02
C ASP A 97 14.26 -26.07 17.33
N SER A 98 14.96 -27.01 17.97
CA SER A 98 16.20 -26.87 18.74
C SER A 98 17.48 -26.50 17.95
N THR A 99 17.43 -25.48 17.10
CA THR A 99 18.61 -24.88 16.44
C THR A 99 18.47 -23.35 16.37
N PRO A 100 19.44 -22.57 16.89
CA PRO A 100 19.39 -21.09 16.90
C PRO A 100 19.26 -20.44 15.52
N GLU A 101 19.61 -21.14 14.44
CA GLU A 101 19.67 -20.59 13.08
C GLU A 101 18.36 -20.72 12.27
N ASN A 102 17.37 -21.50 12.73
CA ASN A 102 16.11 -21.73 12.01
C ASN A 102 14.88 -21.46 12.88
N GLU A 103 14.81 -20.28 13.50
CA GLU A 103 13.59 -19.82 14.18
C GLU A 103 12.51 -19.52 13.11
N VAL A 104 11.65 -20.49 12.81
CA VAL A 104 10.48 -20.26 11.95
C VAL A 104 9.47 -19.43 12.74
N LYS A 105 9.47 -18.13 12.46
CA LYS A 105 8.52 -17.16 12.98
C LYS A 105 7.28 -17.14 12.10
N GLY A 106 6.10 -17.32 12.70
CA GLY A 106 4.82 -17.26 12.01
C GLY A 106 3.88 -16.28 12.72
N VAL A 107 2.83 -15.85 12.02
CA VAL A 107 1.76 -15.05 12.62
C VAL A 107 0.46 -15.84 12.56
N GLU A 108 -0.35 -15.71 13.59
CA GLU A 108 -1.68 -16.29 13.66
C GLU A 108 -2.67 -15.16 13.94
N GLY A 109 -3.76 -15.16 13.17
CA GLY A 109 -4.88 -14.25 13.34
C GLY A 109 -6.17 -15.05 13.53
N THR A 110 -7.00 -14.63 14.48
CA THR A 110 -8.24 -15.30 14.87
C THR A 110 -9.39 -14.30 14.85
N LEU A 111 -10.49 -14.68 14.21
CA LEU A 111 -11.78 -13.98 14.28
C LEU A 111 -12.69 -14.74 15.24
N SER A 112 -12.99 -14.12 16.37
CA SER A 112 -13.87 -14.66 17.42
C SER A 112 -15.14 -13.82 17.50
N PHE A 113 -16.27 -14.42 17.86
CA PHE A 113 -17.53 -13.69 18.05
C PHE A 113 -18.38 -14.37 19.12
N PRO A 114 -19.19 -13.61 19.88
CA PRO A 114 -20.06 -14.20 20.89
C PRO A 114 -21.21 -14.95 20.23
N LEU A 115 -21.38 -16.23 20.58
CA LEU A 115 -22.52 -17.02 20.11
C LEU A 115 -23.84 -16.60 20.77
N GLY A 116 -23.78 -15.89 21.91
CA GLY A 116 -24.94 -15.58 22.74
C GLY A 116 -25.49 -16.81 23.48
N ARG A 117 -26.58 -16.61 24.23
CA ARG A 117 -27.31 -17.72 24.87
C ARG A 117 -28.09 -18.48 23.80
N LEU A 118 -28.00 -19.81 23.79
CA LEU A 118 -28.80 -20.70 22.95
C LEU A 118 -29.88 -21.33 23.82
N GLU A 119 -31.14 -21.21 23.42
CA GLU A 119 -32.25 -21.85 24.12
C GLU A 119 -32.36 -23.34 23.73
N GLN A 120 -33.05 -24.13 24.56
CA GLN A 120 -33.19 -25.57 24.31
C GLN A 120 -33.91 -25.83 22.98
N GLY A 121 -33.26 -26.58 22.08
CA GLY A 121 -33.78 -26.87 20.74
C GLY A 121 -33.52 -25.78 19.69
N GLU A 122 -32.93 -24.65 20.08
CA GLU A 122 -32.54 -23.59 19.15
C GLU A 122 -31.33 -24.04 18.31
N THR A 123 -31.42 -23.89 17.00
CA THR A 123 -30.30 -24.11 16.07
C THR A 123 -29.88 -22.78 15.45
N ARG A 124 -28.61 -22.38 15.64
CA ARG A 124 -28.01 -21.25 14.92
C ARG A 124 -26.99 -21.75 13.91
N SER A 125 -27.14 -21.32 12.67
CA SER A 125 -26.20 -21.62 11.58
C SER A 125 -25.43 -20.37 11.20
N PHE A 126 -24.10 -20.50 11.12
CA PHE A 126 -23.19 -19.47 10.66
C PHE A 126 -22.51 -19.96 9.38
N SER A 127 -22.39 -19.06 8.41
CA SER A 127 -21.78 -19.37 7.11
C SER A 127 -20.64 -18.42 6.88
N PHE A 128 -19.49 -18.98 6.50
CA PHE A 128 -18.26 -18.24 6.24
C PHE A 128 -17.78 -18.52 4.84
N GLN A 129 -17.25 -17.50 4.20
CA GLN A 129 -16.48 -17.60 2.98
C GLN A 129 -15.00 -17.52 3.35
N VAL A 130 -14.22 -18.48 2.86
CA VAL A 130 -12.77 -18.50 3.04
C VAL A 130 -12.13 -18.36 1.66
N TYR A 131 -11.20 -17.41 1.54
CA TYR A 131 -10.33 -17.29 0.37
C TYR A 131 -8.91 -17.58 0.83
N ALA A 132 -8.26 -18.56 0.22
CA ALA A 132 -6.87 -18.91 0.49
C ALA A 132 -6.15 -19.01 -0.85
N GLY A 133 -5.35 -17.99 -1.19
CA GLY A 133 -4.83 -17.88 -2.54
C GLY A 133 -3.87 -16.71 -2.75
N PRO A 134 -3.45 -16.49 -4.00
CA PRO A 134 -2.57 -15.39 -4.35
C PRO A 134 -3.26 -14.05 -4.14
N LYS A 135 -2.45 -13.02 -3.88
CA LYS A 135 -2.84 -11.61 -3.92
C LYS A 135 -2.97 -11.16 -5.38
N ASP A 136 -4.09 -11.52 -5.98
CA ASP A 136 -4.53 -11.06 -7.31
C ASP A 136 -5.59 -9.96 -7.13
N TYR A 137 -5.35 -8.80 -7.73
CA TYR A 137 -6.27 -7.68 -7.66
C TYR A 137 -7.63 -7.97 -8.31
N VAL A 138 -7.64 -8.63 -9.47
CA VAL A 138 -8.84 -8.95 -10.23
C VAL A 138 -9.67 -9.97 -9.45
N GLY A 139 -9.07 -11.08 -9.05
CA GLY A 139 -9.74 -12.10 -8.24
C GLY A 139 -10.30 -11.55 -6.92
N LEU A 140 -9.51 -10.75 -6.18
CA LEU A 140 -9.98 -10.13 -4.93
C LEU A 140 -11.08 -9.07 -5.16
N SER A 141 -11.09 -8.40 -6.31
CA SER A 141 -12.15 -7.45 -6.67
C SER A 141 -13.48 -8.15 -6.96
N GLU A 142 -13.45 -9.36 -7.52
CA GLU A 142 -14.64 -10.18 -7.77
C GLU A 142 -15.28 -10.72 -6.48
N LEU A 143 -14.51 -10.89 -5.41
CA LEU A 143 -15.03 -11.31 -4.10
C LEU A 143 -15.94 -10.26 -3.43
N ARG A 144 -15.89 -8.99 -3.90
CA ARG A 144 -16.66 -7.84 -3.38
C ARG A 144 -16.36 -7.57 -1.88
N HIS A 145 -17.10 -6.64 -1.27
CA HIS A 145 -16.98 -6.30 0.16
C HIS A 145 -15.60 -5.75 0.56
N ASP A 146 -15.00 -4.96 -0.33
CA ASP A 146 -13.72 -4.28 -0.09
C ASP A 146 -12.53 -5.23 0.19
N GLN A 147 -12.64 -6.51 -0.16
CA GLN A 147 -11.55 -7.47 0.01
C GLN A 147 -10.31 -7.12 -0.83
N LYS A 148 -10.47 -6.35 -1.92
CA LYS A 148 -9.36 -5.80 -2.70
C LYS A 148 -8.42 -4.90 -1.90
N LYS A 149 -8.87 -4.33 -0.78
CA LYS A 149 -8.06 -3.43 0.05
C LYS A 149 -6.90 -4.14 0.75
N VAL A 150 -6.95 -5.46 0.83
CA VAL A 150 -5.82 -6.35 1.16
C VAL A 150 -4.55 -6.03 0.36
N MET A 151 -4.69 -5.51 -0.87
CA MET A 151 -3.56 -5.16 -1.71
C MET A 151 -2.72 -4.00 -1.14
N GLN A 152 -3.26 -3.27 -0.15
CA GLN A 152 -2.57 -2.23 0.61
C GLN A 152 -1.89 -1.18 -0.29
N PHE A 153 -2.58 -0.74 -1.35
CA PHE A 153 -2.05 0.28 -2.27
C PHE A 153 -1.85 1.67 -1.63
N GLY A 154 -2.31 1.86 -0.38
CA GLY A 154 -2.12 3.07 0.39
C GLY A 154 -2.65 4.32 -0.31
N VAL A 155 -1.95 5.45 -0.15
CA VAL A 155 -2.33 6.74 -0.77
C VAL A 155 -2.26 6.72 -2.31
N PHE A 156 -1.55 5.76 -2.88
CA PHE A 156 -1.36 5.64 -4.33
C PHE A 156 -2.39 4.75 -5.02
N TRP A 157 -3.46 4.35 -4.32
CA TRP A 157 -4.51 3.48 -4.86
C TRP A 157 -5.08 3.96 -6.21
N TRP A 158 -5.26 5.26 -6.38
CA TRP A 158 -5.79 5.88 -7.62
C TRP A 158 -4.84 5.76 -8.82
N ILE A 159 -3.55 5.48 -8.59
CA ILE A 159 -2.58 5.17 -9.65
C ILE A 159 -2.47 3.64 -9.80
N SER A 160 -2.32 2.93 -8.69
CA SER A 160 -2.04 1.50 -8.69
C SER A 160 -3.20 0.68 -9.26
N GLU A 161 -4.45 1.01 -8.91
CA GLU A 161 -5.62 0.26 -9.39
C GLU A 161 -5.79 0.33 -10.93
N PRO A 162 -5.78 1.52 -11.58
CA PRO A 162 -5.82 1.58 -13.05
C PRO A 162 -4.63 0.90 -13.72
N LEU A 163 -3.43 1.00 -13.14
CA LEU A 163 -2.24 0.33 -13.66
C LEU A 163 -2.36 -1.20 -13.57
N SER A 164 -2.86 -1.75 -12.45
CA SER A 164 -3.10 -3.18 -12.28
C SER A 164 -4.08 -3.71 -13.32
N TRP A 165 -5.19 -2.99 -13.51
CA TRP A 165 -6.18 -3.35 -14.51
C TRP A 165 -5.59 -3.32 -15.93
N LEU A 166 -4.85 -2.27 -16.28
CA LEU A 166 -4.23 -2.12 -17.59
C LEU A 166 -3.16 -3.19 -17.83
N LEU A 167 -2.34 -3.50 -16.83
CA LEU A 167 -1.33 -4.55 -16.91
C LEU A 167 -1.98 -5.91 -17.18
N ASN A 168 -3.02 -6.26 -16.42
CA ASN A 168 -3.73 -7.52 -16.61
C ASN A 168 -4.44 -7.60 -17.97
N LYS A 169 -4.96 -6.47 -18.48
CA LYS A 169 -5.46 -6.39 -19.86
C LYS A 169 -4.36 -6.64 -20.87
N LEU A 170 -3.23 -5.94 -20.79
CA LEU A 170 -2.09 -6.16 -21.69
C LEU A 170 -1.58 -7.59 -21.62
N HIS A 171 -1.54 -8.18 -20.42
CA HIS A 171 -1.20 -9.58 -20.21
C HIS A 171 -2.19 -10.53 -20.91
N SER A 172 -3.49 -10.29 -20.80
CA SER A 172 -4.51 -11.09 -21.51
C SER A 172 -4.37 -11.08 -23.04
N PHE A 173 -3.80 -10.02 -23.61
CA PHE A 173 -3.52 -9.92 -25.06
C PHE A 173 -2.18 -10.53 -25.46
N LEU A 174 -1.14 -10.37 -24.63
CA LEU A 174 0.25 -10.75 -24.95
C LEU A 174 0.65 -12.13 -24.41
N GLY A 175 -0.05 -12.65 -23.40
CA GLY A 175 0.22 -13.93 -22.75
C GLY A 175 1.49 -14.01 -21.90
N ASN A 176 2.24 -12.91 -21.76
CA ASN A 176 3.48 -12.83 -20.98
C ASN A 176 3.55 -11.49 -20.22
N TYR A 177 3.78 -11.57 -18.90
CA TYR A 177 3.84 -10.39 -18.04
C TYR A 177 5.02 -9.47 -18.33
N GLY A 178 6.19 -9.99 -18.68
CA GLY A 178 7.35 -9.19 -19.10
C GLY A 178 7.02 -8.33 -20.32
N MET A 179 6.37 -8.91 -21.33
CA MET A 179 5.91 -8.19 -22.52
C MET A 179 4.81 -7.18 -22.18
N ALA A 180 3.89 -7.52 -21.26
CA ALA A 180 2.86 -6.61 -20.78
C ALA A 180 3.45 -5.40 -20.04
N ILE A 181 4.48 -5.60 -19.22
CA ILE A 181 5.21 -4.52 -18.54
C ILE A 181 5.89 -3.62 -19.57
N ILE A 182 6.58 -4.19 -20.56
CA ILE A 182 7.20 -3.39 -21.63
C ILE A 182 6.14 -2.55 -22.36
N ALA A 183 5.03 -3.16 -22.77
CA ALA A 183 3.93 -2.46 -23.42
C ALA A 183 3.33 -1.35 -22.53
N LEU A 184 3.15 -1.62 -21.24
CA LEU A 184 2.66 -0.65 -20.25
C LEU A 184 3.61 0.55 -20.14
N THR A 185 4.93 0.31 -20.06
CA THR A 185 5.91 1.39 -19.97
C THR A 185 5.96 2.25 -21.23
N ILE A 186 5.80 1.66 -22.42
CA ILE A 186 5.71 2.39 -23.68
C ILE A 186 4.44 3.26 -23.70
N LEU A 187 3.30 2.70 -23.31
CA LEU A 187 2.03 3.42 -23.27
C LEU A 187 2.09 4.62 -22.31
N LEU A 188 2.64 4.42 -21.11
CA LEU A 188 2.84 5.51 -20.15
C LEU A 188 3.80 6.58 -20.69
N LYS A 189 4.90 6.18 -21.33
CA LYS A 189 5.84 7.14 -21.96
C LYS A 189 5.17 7.94 -23.06
N LEU A 190 4.31 7.32 -23.88
CA LEU A 190 3.57 8.02 -24.94
C LEU A 190 2.54 9.00 -24.36
N LEU A 191 1.84 8.61 -23.29
CA LEU A 191 0.86 9.47 -22.62
C LEU A 191 1.54 10.67 -21.92
N LEU A 192 2.73 10.46 -21.35
CA LEU A 192 3.52 11.51 -20.70
C LEU A 192 4.40 12.29 -21.69
N TRP A 193 4.54 11.84 -22.94
CA TRP A 193 5.36 12.49 -23.97
C TRP A 193 5.09 14.00 -24.16
N PRO A 194 3.85 14.49 -24.28
CA PRO A 194 3.60 15.93 -24.44
C PRO A 194 4.07 16.74 -23.23
N LEU A 195 3.96 16.17 -22.02
CA LEU A 195 4.45 16.77 -20.79
C LEU A 195 5.99 16.78 -20.76
N THR A 196 6.62 15.65 -21.08
CA THR A 196 8.08 15.53 -21.17
C THR A 196 8.65 16.49 -22.22
N ALA A 197 8.02 16.60 -23.39
CA ALA A 197 8.45 17.52 -24.45
C ALA A 197 8.42 19.00 -24.00
N LYS A 198 7.37 19.41 -23.26
CA LYS A 198 7.30 20.75 -22.66
C LYS A 198 8.42 20.98 -21.66
N ALA A 199 8.68 20.00 -20.79
CA ALA A 199 9.75 20.08 -19.80
C ALA A 199 11.14 20.16 -20.46
N THR A 200 11.40 19.34 -21.48
CA THR A 200 12.65 19.38 -22.26
C THR A 200 12.85 20.73 -22.94
N ARG A 201 11.78 21.34 -23.48
CA ARG A 201 11.86 22.69 -24.06
C ARG A 201 12.24 23.73 -23.02
N SER A 202 11.70 23.63 -21.80
CA SER A 202 12.06 24.52 -20.69
C SER A 202 13.53 24.31 -20.26
N GLN A 203 13.99 23.06 -20.20
CA GLN A 203 15.37 22.75 -19.86
C GLN A 203 16.37 23.30 -20.87
N LYS A 204 16.08 23.22 -22.18
CA LYS A 204 16.93 23.82 -23.22
C LYS A 204 17.01 25.34 -23.09
N LYS A 205 15.90 26.02 -22.77
CA LYS A 205 15.91 27.47 -22.47
C LYS A 205 16.78 27.77 -21.25
N MET A 206 16.71 26.94 -20.21
CA MET A 206 17.55 27.10 -19.03
C MET A 206 19.04 26.89 -19.33
N GLN A 207 19.39 25.90 -20.16
CA GLN A 207 20.77 25.68 -20.61
C GLN A 207 21.34 26.90 -21.32
N ALA A 208 20.56 27.55 -22.18
CA ALA A 208 20.98 28.80 -22.83
C ALA A 208 21.23 29.96 -21.85
N LEU A 209 20.61 29.93 -20.67
CA LEU A 209 20.78 30.93 -19.62
C LEU A 209 21.96 30.65 -18.68
N GLN A 210 22.63 29.50 -18.78
CA GLN A 210 23.74 29.13 -17.87
C GLN A 210 24.92 30.10 -17.96
N GLY A 211 25.29 30.53 -19.17
CA GLY A 211 26.37 31.50 -19.38
C GLY A 211 26.08 32.86 -18.73
N PRO A 212 24.97 33.54 -19.08
CA PRO A 212 24.54 34.78 -18.42
C PRO A 212 24.40 34.63 -16.90
N MET A 213 23.91 33.49 -16.42
CA MET A 213 23.77 33.21 -14.99
C MET A 213 25.13 33.11 -14.28
N ALA A 214 26.16 32.58 -14.95
CA ALA A 214 27.51 32.53 -14.39
C ALA A 214 28.09 33.93 -14.18
N LYS A 215 27.89 34.83 -15.15
CA LYS A 215 28.31 36.24 -15.04
C LYS A 215 27.61 36.96 -13.89
N LEU A 216 26.29 36.76 -13.75
CA LEU A 216 25.51 37.32 -12.65
C LEU A 216 26.00 36.81 -11.27
N LYS A 217 26.40 35.53 -11.18
CA LYS A 217 27.00 34.97 -9.97
C LYS A 217 28.37 35.55 -9.65
N GLU A 218 29.17 35.89 -10.66
CA GLU A 218 30.48 36.54 -10.47
C GLU A 218 30.32 37.99 -9.98
N GLU A 219 29.38 38.76 -10.54
CA GLU A 219 29.11 40.15 -10.13
C GLU A 219 28.63 40.29 -8.68
N PHE A 220 27.90 39.29 -8.16
CA PHE A 220 27.28 39.34 -6.83
C PHE A 220 27.85 38.30 -5.86
N LYS A 221 29.08 37.81 -6.09
CA LYS A 221 29.72 36.75 -5.28
C LYS A 221 29.76 37.05 -3.78
N ASP A 222 29.96 38.31 -3.41
CA ASP A 222 30.07 38.75 -2.02
C ASP A 222 28.72 39.14 -1.37
N LYS A 223 27.60 39.00 -2.11
CA LYS A 223 26.26 39.45 -1.67
C LYS A 223 25.18 38.39 -1.96
N PRO A 224 25.13 37.30 -1.18
CA PRO A 224 24.23 36.17 -1.44
C PRO A 224 22.75 36.55 -1.45
N ASP A 225 22.33 37.48 -0.58
CA ASP A 225 20.94 37.94 -0.53
C ASP A 225 20.53 38.71 -1.79
N LYS A 226 21.42 39.57 -2.30
CA LYS A 226 21.19 40.31 -3.56
C LYS A 226 21.24 39.40 -4.77
N LEU A 227 22.15 38.42 -4.77
CA LEU A 227 22.26 37.41 -5.83
C LEU A 227 20.95 36.64 -6.01
N ASN A 228 20.30 36.20 -4.91
CA ASN A 228 19.03 35.47 -5.00
C ASN A 228 17.90 36.34 -5.60
N GLN A 229 17.84 37.62 -5.23
CA GLN A 229 16.84 38.55 -5.77
C GLN A 229 17.05 38.82 -7.25
N GLU A 230 18.28 39.11 -7.67
CA GLU A 230 18.61 39.40 -9.07
C GLU A 230 18.49 38.14 -9.94
N MET A 231 18.84 36.96 -9.42
CA MET A 231 18.62 35.69 -10.11
C MET A 231 17.13 35.43 -10.37
N MET A 232 16.26 35.71 -9.40
CA MET A 232 14.81 35.56 -9.58
C MET A 232 14.22 36.60 -10.55
N LYS A 233 14.71 37.85 -10.53
CA LYS A 233 14.33 38.87 -11.53
C LYS A 233 14.76 38.45 -12.93
N PHE A 234 16.00 38.00 -13.08
CA PHE A 234 16.55 37.52 -14.34
C PHE A 234 15.72 36.36 -14.93
N TYR A 235 15.32 35.38 -14.09
CA TYR A 235 14.43 34.31 -14.54
C TYR A 235 13.06 34.82 -15.00
N LYS A 236 12.47 35.80 -14.30
CA LYS A 236 11.20 36.44 -14.68
C LYS A 236 11.32 37.22 -16.00
N GLU A 237 12.36 38.02 -16.16
CA GLU A 237 12.62 38.79 -17.39
C GLU A 237 12.81 37.89 -18.61
N LYS A 238 13.49 36.76 -18.44
CA LYS A 238 13.68 35.77 -19.51
C LYS A 238 12.50 34.81 -19.68
N GLY A 239 11.45 34.94 -18.84
CA GLY A 239 10.24 34.12 -18.93
C GLY A 239 10.50 32.62 -18.73
N VAL A 240 11.49 32.26 -17.90
CA VAL A 240 11.85 30.87 -17.62
C VAL A 240 11.51 30.53 -16.17
N ASN A 241 10.79 29.43 -15.96
CA ASN A 241 10.54 28.91 -14.61
C ASN A 241 11.61 27.87 -14.26
N PRO A 242 12.44 28.08 -13.22
CA PRO A 242 13.48 27.13 -12.82
C PRO A 242 12.94 25.76 -12.39
N PHE A 243 11.68 25.70 -11.93
CA PHE A 243 11.04 24.46 -11.52
C PHE A 243 10.36 23.69 -12.67
N ALA A 244 10.22 24.31 -13.84
CA ALA A 244 9.61 23.61 -14.99
C ALA A 244 10.46 22.43 -15.49
N GLY A 245 11.76 22.40 -15.17
CA GLY A 245 12.65 21.28 -15.50
C GLY A 245 12.47 20.05 -14.60
N CYS A 246 12.09 20.23 -13.33
CA CYS A 246 11.85 19.11 -12.40
C CYS A 246 10.41 18.59 -12.41
N TRP A 247 9.49 19.29 -13.09
CA TRP A 247 8.10 18.90 -13.27
C TRP A 247 7.89 17.45 -13.76
N PRO A 248 8.62 16.94 -14.77
CA PRO A 248 8.47 15.55 -15.18
C PRO A 248 8.91 14.57 -14.09
N ILE A 249 9.95 14.89 -13.30
CA ILE A 249 10.39 14.03 -12.18
C ILE A 249 9.31 13.99 -11.09
N LEU A 250 8.73 15.14 -10.75
CA LEU A 250 7.68 15.24 -9.74
C LEU A 250 6.43 14.44 -10.09
N ILE A 251 6.06 14.37 -11.37
CA ILE A 251 4.93 13.55 -11.84
C ILE A 251 5.33 12.07 -11.99
N GLN A 252 6.58 11.80 -12.38
CA GLN A 252 7.08 10.44 -12.57
C GLN A 252 7.21 9.68 -11.25
N ILE A 253 7.62 10.34 -10.15
CA ILE A 253 7.83 9.68 -8.85
C ILE A 253 6.55 9.00 -8.35
N PRO A 254 5.37 9.67 -8.25
CA PRO A 254 4.12 9.02 -7.87
C PRO A 254 3.74 7.84 -8.78
N ILE A 255 3.93 7.98 -10.09
CA ILE A 255 3.61 6.93 -11.06
C ILE A 255 4.52 5.71 -10.86
N PHE A 256 5.82 5.95 -10.67
CA PHE A 256 6.80 4.90 -10.40
C PHE A 256 6.50 4.20 -9.07
N LEU A 257 6.18 4.95 -8.01
CA LEU A 257 5.77 4.38 -6.74
C LEU A 257 4.52 3.50 -6.93
N GLY A 258 3.46 4.02 -7.55
CA GLY A 258 2.24 3.25 -7.81
C GLY A 258 2.52 1.94 -8.57
N MET A 259 3.34 2.00 -9.62
CA MET A 259 3.78 0.81 -10.36
C MET A 259 4.61 -0.15 -9.49
N PHE A 260 5.53 0.36 -8.68
CA PHE A 260 6.35 -0.45 -7.77
C PHE A 260 5.49 -1.19 -6.73
N TRP A 261 4.53 -0.50 -6.11
CA TRP A 261 3.60 -1.09 -5.16
C TRP A 261 2.71 -2.15 -5.80
N MET A 262 2.23 -1.89 -7.02
CA MET A 262 1.50 -2.88 -7.81
C MET A 262 2.33 -4.14 -8.04
N LEU A 263 3.55 -4.00 -8.60
CA LEU A 263 4.39 -5.14 -8.97
C LEU A 263 4.86 -5.93 -7.73
N ARG A 264 5.13 -5.24 -6.62
CA ARG A 264 5.55 -5.87 -5.36
C ARG A 264 4.49 -6.80 -4.79
N SER A 265 3.22 -6.41 -4.88
CA SER A 265 2.08 -7.16 -4.35
C SER A 265 1.49 -8.16 -5.37
N ALA A 266 1.93 -8.11 -6.63
CA ALA A 266 1.43 -8.99 -7.67
C ALA A 266 2.04 -10.38 -7.55
N ALA A 267 1.29 -11.27 -6.89
CA ALA A 267 1.61 -12.70 -6.81
C ALA A 267 1.71 -13.37 -8.18
N GLU A 268 0.99 -12.86 -9.17
CA GLU A 268 0.97 -13.32 -10.56
C GLU A 268 2.35 -13.32 -11.23
N LEU A 269 3.26 -12.45 -10.77
CA LEU A 269 4.62 -12.31 -11.29
C LEU A 269 5.61 -13.28 -10.65
N TYR A 270 5.21 -13.94 -9.55
CA TYR A 270 6.09 -14.84 -8.82
C TYR A 270 6.38 -16.09 -9.66
N GLY A 271 7.65 -16.27 -10.05
CA GLY A 271 8.11 -17.43 -10.83
C GLY A 271 7.84 -17.37 -12.34
N GLN A 272 7.37 -16.22 -12.87
CA GLN A 272 7.19 -16.03 -14.30
C GLN A 272 8.52 -15.76 -15.03
N GLY A 273 8.67 -16.34 -16.22
CA GLY A 273 9.78 -16.03 -17.13
C GLY A 273 9.58 -14.71 -17.85
N PHE A 274 10.68 -14.13 -18.33
CA PHE A 274 10.66 -12.97 -19.23
C PHE A 274 10.55 -13.42 -20.68
#